data_AF-A0A2N2M5S6-F1
#
_entry.id   AF-A0A2N2M5S6-F1
#
_cell.length_a   1.000
_cell.length_b   1.000
_cell.length_c   1.000
_cell.angle_alpha   90.00
_cell.angle_beta   90.00
_cell.angle_gamma   90.00
#
_symmetry.space_group_name_H-M   'P 1'
#
loop_
_entity.id
_entity.type
_entity.pdbx_description
1 polymer ?
#
loop_
_entity_poly.entity_id
_entity_poly.type
_entity_poly.pdbx_seq_one_letter_code
_entity_poly.pdbx_strand_id
1 'polypeptide(L)'
;MCEDCNDYKSTTDEIKSTLTIDPKMRSVFFDSYESSYPWYIIRHEDGTFESVIEGKISERDKKPVEHTSNCVSTHQGRHIMEFADATYDSGVLILEISGGMPAYFSSLRIIVKGVDFLCRFKGVYPAPVSNCKRNIIAKKLVFKDREIKKGRRLFAWVSVEFEETSTYQGVAETSRHKIEGYIKPVVK
;
A
#
# COMPACT_ATOMS: atom_id res chain seq x y z
N MET A 1 16.96 13.40 6.07
CA MET A 1 16.09 12.62 5.17
C MET A 1 15.60 13.57 4.08
N CYS A 2 15.58 13.15 2.81
CA CYS A 2 15.03 13.98 1.75
C CYS A 2 13.49 13.94 1.83
N GLU A 3 12.85 15.08 2.08
CA GLU A 3 11.40 15.18 2.28
C GLU A 3 10.61 14.78 1.01
N ASP A 4 11.19 15.06 -0.17
CA ASP A 4 10.53 14.88 -1.47
C ASP A 4 10.19 13.40 -1.77
N CYS A 5 11.03 12.48 -1.32
CA CYS A 5 10.87 11.06 -1.60
C CYS A 5 9.72 10.41 -0.82
N ASN A 6 9.36 10.98 0.33
CA ASN A 6 8.26 10.52 1.18
C ASN A 6 6.95 11.32 0.98
N ASP A 7 6.91 12.24 0.02
CA ASP A 7 5.71 13.01 -0.33
C ASP A 7 5.03 12.42 -1.58
N TYR A 8 3.72 12.22 -1.49
CA TYR A 8 2.88 11.86 -2.64
C TYR A 8 2.86 12.92 -3.75
N LYS A 9 3.20 14.18 -3.45
CA LYS A 9 3.28 15.25 -4.46
C LYS A 9 4.36 15.02 -5.51
N SER A 10 5.34 14.16 -5.22
CA SER A 10 6.37 13.75 -6.16
C SER A 10 5.88 12.82 -7.28
N THR A 11 4.60 12.39 -7.24
CA THR A 11 4.01 11.51 -8.26
C THR A 11 3.11 12.29 -9.22
N THR A 12 3.36 12.12 -10.51
CA THR A 12 2.48 12.53 -11.60
C THR A 12 1.67 11.34 -12.11
N ASP A 13 0.38 11.56 -12.38
CA ASP A 13 -0.52 10.58 -12.96
C ASP A 13 -1.43 11.27 -13.97
N GLU A 14 -0.99 11.27 -15.24
CA GLU A 14 -1.72 11.87 -16.36
C GLU A 14 -2.59 10.84 -17.12
N ILE A 15 -2.48 9.57 -16.74
CA ILE A 15 -3.19 8.48 -17.40
C ILE A 15 -4.65 8.53 -16.99
N LYS A 16 -5.55 8.59 -17.97
CA LYS A 16 -6.98 8.42 -17.73
C LYS A 16 -7.30 6.93 -17.71
N SER A 17 -7.82 6.44 -16.59
CA SER A 17 -8.31 5.08 -16.46
C SER A 17 -9.54 5.05 -15.57
N THR A 18 -10.45 4.14 -15.88
CA THR A 18 -11.66 3.91 -15.12
C THR A 18 -11.56 2.58 -14.37
N LEU A 19 -12.17 2.53 -13.20
CA LEU A 19 -12.33 1.29 -12.45
C LEU A 19 -13.24 0.34 -13.22
N THR A 20 -12.94 -0.94 -13.18
CA THR A 20 -13.83 -1.97 -13.73
C THR A 20 -14.46 -2.77 -12.61
N ILE A 21 -15.67 -3.28 -12.86
CA ILE A 21 -16.36 -4.17 -11.91
C ILE A 21 -16.32 -5.60 -12.46
N ASP A 22 -15.83 -6.54 -11.68
CA ASP A 22 -15.87 -7.97 -11.96
C ASP A 22 -16.46 -8.75 -10.76
N PRO A 23 -17.79 -9.00 -10.76
CA PRO A 23 -18.44 -9.75 -9.69
C PRO A 23 -17.91 -11.19 -9.54
N LYS A 24 -17.33 -11.74 -10.62
CA LYS A 24 -16.78 -13.10 -10.66
C LYS A 24 -15.33 -13.17 -10.18
N MET A 25 -14.68 -12.03 -9.89
CA MET A 25 -13.31 -12.00 -9.38
C MET A 25 -13.19 -12.89 -8.14
N ARG A 26 -12.23 -13.82 -8.18
CA ARG A 26 -11.90 -14.75 -7.11
C ARG A 26 -10.41 -14.72 -6.84
N SER A 27 -10.04 -14.86 -5.58
CA SER A 27 -8.66 -14.98 -5.14
C SER A 27 -8.66 -15.73 -3.81
N VAL A 28 -7.75 -16.68 -3.64
CA VAL A 28 -7.56 -17.38 -2.34
C VAL A 28 -7.26 -16.39 -1.20
N PHE A 29 -6.70 -15.23 -1.54
CA PHE A 29 -6.43 -14.17 -0.57
C PHE A 29 -7.70 -13.60 0.07
N PHE A 30 -8.82 -13.57 -0.64
CA PHE A 30 -10.08 -13.06 -0.11
C PHE A 30 -10.61 -13.88 1.06
N ASP A 31 -10.23 -15.16 1.12
CA ASP A 31 -10.63 -16.12 2.16
C ASP A 31 -9.53 -16.37 3.21
N SER A 32 -8.36 -15.74 3.07
CA SER A 32 -7.28 -15.80 4.08
C SER A 32 -7.61 -14.93 5.30
N TYR A 33 -7.06 -15.26 6.46
CA TYR A 33 -7.16 -14.47 7.70
C TYR A 33 -5.78 -14.30 8.35
N GLU A 34 -4.72 -14.33 7.55
CA GLU A 34 -3.36 -14.07 8.03
C GLU A 34 -3.28 -12.71 8.72
N SER A 35 -2.45 -12.66 9.75
CA SER A 35 -2.32 -11.49 10.61
C SER A 35 -0.94 -11.46 11.24
N SER A 36 -0.41 -10.26 11.42
CA SER A 36 0.88 -10.03 12.07
C SER A 36 0.73 -9.08 13.25
N TYR A 37 1.56 -9.25 14.26
CA TYR A 37 1.71 -8.24 15.30
C TYR A 37 2.42 -7.00 14.74
N PRO A 38 2.28 -5.82 15.37
CA PRO A 38 3.12 -4.68 15.05
C PRO A 38 4.60 -5.08 15.03
N TRP A 39 5.40 -4.51 14.13
CA TRP A 39 6.78 -4.93 13.89
C TRP A 39 7.67 -4.95 15.15
N TYR A 40 7.32 -4.16 16.16
CA TYR A 40 8.06 -4.04 17.40
C TYR A 40 7.61 -5.02 18.50
N ILE A 41 6.62 -5.88 18.23
CA ILE A 41 6.06 -6.83 19.19
C ILE A 41 6.41 -8.26 18.79
N ILE A 42 7.03 -8.99 19.71
CA ILE A 42 7.33 -10.41 19.59
C ILE A 42 6.38 -11.18 20.51
N ARG A 43 5.72 -12.21 19.98
CA ARG A 43 4.95 -13.17 20.79
C ARG A 43 5.75 -14.45 20.93
N HIS A 44 6.04 -14.85 22.16
CA HIS A 44 6.74 -16.10 22.45
C HIS A 44 5.78 -17.30 22.47
N GLU A 45 6.35 -18.52 22.40
CA GLU A 45 5.59 -19.77 22.41
C GLU A 45 4.76 -19.97 23.69
N ASP A 46 5.24 -19.43 24.82
CA ASP A 46 4.55 -19.48 26.10
C ASP A 46 3.37 -18.47 26.20
N GLY A 47 3.13 -17.69 25.14
CA GLY A 47 2.06 -16.69 25.06
C GLY A 47 2.41 -15.33 25.64
N THR A 48 3.64 -15.13 26.13
CA THR A 48 4.13 -13.82 26.57
C THR A 48 4.48 -12.91 25.40
N PHE A 49 4.58 -11.61 25.68
CA PHE A 49 4.89 -10.59 24.67
C PHE A 49 6.12 -9.80 25.10
N GLU A 50 7.00 -9.54 24.14
CA GLU A 50 8.17 -8.67 24.27
C GLU A 50 8.04 -7.50 23.29
N SER A 51 8.54 -6.34 23.70
CA SER A 51 8.68 -5.16 22.85
C SER A 51 10.15 -4.90 22.59
N VAL A 52 10.54 -4.76 21.32
CA VAL A 52 11.91 -4.38 20.94
C VAL A 52 12.15 -2.87 20.97
N ILE A 53 11.12 -2.09 21.33
CA ILE A 53 11.22 -0.66 21.63
C ILE A 53 10.95 -0.42 23.12
N GLU A 54 11.50 0.66 23.67
CA GLU A 54 11.23 1.06 25.05
C GLU A 54 9.74 1.37 25.25
N GLY A 55 9.15 0.83 26.33
CA GLY A 55 7.77 1.14 26.71
C GLY A 55 7.01 -0.05 27.29
N LYS A 56 5.86 0.23 27.87
CA LYS A 56 4.91 -0.82 28.29
C LYS A 56 4.09 -1.27 27.10
N ILE A 57 3.99 -2.59 26.90
CA ILE A 57 3.11 -3.20 25.90
C ILE A 57 1.65 -2.96 26.30
N SER A 58 0.87 -2.32 25.44
CA SER A 58 -0.55 -2.07 25.66
C SER A 58 -1.42 -3.25 25.19
N GLU A 59 -2.68 -3.29 25.62
CA GLU A 59 -3.66 -4.27 25.13
C GLU A 59 -3.95 -4.14 23.62
N ARG A 60 -3.64 -2.98 23.02
CA ARG A 60 -3.75 -2.80 21.58
C ARG A 60 -2.62 -3.51 20.84
N ASP A 61 -1.42 -3.49 21.40
CA ASP A 61 -0.21 -4.06 20.78
C ASP A 61 -0.27 -5.59 20.77
N LYS A 62 -1.03 -6.17 21.71
CA LYS A 62 -1.34 -7.60 21.79
C LYS A 62 -2.42 -8.07 20.80
N LYS A 63 -2.98 -7.18 19.97
CA LYS A 63 -3.97 -7.54 18.95
C LYS A 63 -3.26 -7.64 17.59
N PRO A 64 -3.25 -8.82 16.95
CA PRO A 64 -2.67 -8.94 15.62
C PRO A 64 -3.50 -8.12 14.63
N VAL A 65 -2.81 -7.55 13.65
CA VAL A 65 -3.40 -6.77 12.56
C VAL A 65 -3.56 -7.69 11.37
N GLU A 66 -4.78 -7.82 10.88
CA GLU A 66 -5.08 -8.63 9.70
C GLU A 66 -4.36 -8.08 8.46
N HIS A 67 -3.81 -8.99 7.66
CA HIS A 67 -3.31 -8.69 6.33
C HIS A 67 -4.47 -8.41 5.37
N THR A 68 -4.60 -7.16 4.97
CA THR A 68 -5.66 -6.67 4.07
C THR A 68 -5.16 -6.45 2.64
N SER A 69 -3.90 -6.76 2.34
CA SER A 69 -3.36 -6.83 0.99
C SER A 69 -2.38 -7.98 0.81
N ASN A 70 -2.27 -8.49 -0.41
CA ASN A 70 -1.16 -9.35 -0.83
C ASN A 70 -0.43 -8.76 -2.05
N CYS A 71 -0.48 -7.44 -2.18
CA CYS A 71 0.20 -6.74 -3.26
C CYS A 71 1.71 -6.97 -3.16
N VAL A 72 2.36 -7.15 -4.31
CA VAL A 72 3.81 -7.25 -4.41
C VAL A 72 4.33 -6.02 -5.11
N SER A 73 5.29 -5.36 -4.49
CA SER A 73 6.04 -4.24 -5.07
C SER A 73 7.40 -4.70 -5.56
N THR A 74 7.88 -4.13 -6.67
CA THR A 74 9.27 -4.27 -7.12
C THR A 74 10.15 -3.08 -6.74
N HIS A 75 9.59 -2.06 -6.09
CA HIS A 75 10.33 -0.89 -5.60
C HIS A 75 11.28 -1.31 -4.46
N GLN A 76 12.56 -0.93 -4.52
CA GLN A 76 13.59 -1.31 -3.52
C GLN A 76 13.76 -2.82 -3.31
N GLY A 77 13.51 -3.61 -4.36
CA GLY A 77 13.51 -5.07 -4.30
C GLY A 77 12.09 -5.63 -4.11
N ARG A 78 11.92 -6.89 -4.49
CA ARG A 78 10.60 -7.54 -4.45
C ARG A 78 10.16 -7.76 -3.00
N HIS A 79 9.05 -7.15 -2.59
CA HIS A 79 8.50 -7.28 -1.24
C HIS A 79 6.97 -7.23 -1.22
N ILE A 80 6.37 -7.79 -0.17
CA ILE A 80 4.93 -7.81 0.02
C ILE A 80 4.49 -6.50 0.71
N MET A 81 3.37 -5.95 0.24
CA MET A 81 2.65 -4.84 0.83
C MET A 81 1.40 -5.41 1.50
N GLU A 82 1.52 -5.84 2.76
CA GLU A 82 0.53 -6.68 3.45
C GLU A 82 -0.72 -5.91 3.93
N PHE A 83 -0.64 -4.58 3.95
CA PHE A 83 -1.68 -3.74 4.56
C PHE A 83 -2.30 -2.82 3.54
N ALA A 84 -3.63 -2.86 3.45
CA ALA A 84 -4.45 -1.87 2.78
C ALA A 84 -5.46 -1.26 3.74
N ASP A 85 -5.57 0.06 3.72
CA ASP A 85 -6.62 0.83 4.37
C ASP A 85 -7.59 1.39 3.33
N ALA A 86 -8.87 1.52 3.71
CA ALA A 86 -9.90 2.13 2.89
C ALA A 86 -10.70 3.14 3.71
N THR A 87 -10.77 4.38 3.21
CA THR A 87 -11.59 5.45 3.81
C THR A 87 -12.53 5.99 2.74
N TYR A 88 -13.82 6.02 3.01
CA TYR A 88 -14.82 6.56 2.12
C TYR A 88 -15.47 7.81 2.72
N ASP A 89 -15.25 8.96 2.12
CA ASP A 89 -15.86 10.20 2.58
C ASP A 89 -16.32 11.07 1.42
N SER A 90 -17.50 11.68 1.56
CA SER A 90 -18.01 12.66 0.59
C SER A 90 -17.97 12.19 -0.88
N GLY A 91 -18.22 10.89 -1.11
CA GLY A 91 -18.21 10.29 -2.45
C GLY A 91 -16.82 9.91 -3.00
N VAL A 92 -15.76 10.10 -2.21
CA VAL A 92 -14.38 9.78 -2.57
C VAL A 92 -13.89 8.60 -1.73
N LEU A 93 -13.41 7.55 -2.39
CA LEU A 93 -12.75 6.42 -1.73
C LEU A 93 -11.24 6.60 -1.84
N ILE A 94 -10.55 6.56 -0.71
CA ILE A 94 -9.09 6.54 -0.64
C ILE A 94 -8.67 5.15 -0.20
N LEU A 95 -7.84 4.51 -1.01
CA LEU A 95 -7.16 3.27 -0.68
C LEU A 95 -5.69 3.58 -0.44
N GLU A 96 -5.13 3.10 0.67
CA GLU A 96 -3.70 3.21 0.95
C GLU A 96 -3.13 1.81 1.17
N ILE A 97 -2.31 1.35 0.22
CA ILE A 97 -1.65 0.06 0.24
C ILE A 97 -0.22 0.29 0.68
N SER A 98 0.28 -0.50 1.62
CA SER A 98 1.57 -0.28 2.26
C SER A 98 2.24 -1.56 2.73
N GLY A 99 3.57 -1.52 2.79
CA GLY A 99 4.41 -2.53 3.42
C GLY A 99 5.89 -2.34 3.08
N GLY A 100 6.67 -3.40 3.30
CA GLY A 100 8.12 -3.31 3.41
C GLY A 100 8.56 -3.15 4.87
N MET A 101 9.82 -2.81 5.08
CA MET A 101 10.39 -2.63 6.42
C MET A 101 10.37 -1.15 6.83
N PRO A 102 10.44 -0.81 8.13
CA PRO A 102 10.50 0.59 8.57
C PRO A 102 11.61 1.42 7.90
N ALA A 103 12.75 0.81 7.60
CA ALA A 103 13.88 1.45 6.93
C ALA A 103 13.70 1.60 5.40
N TYR A 104 12.79 0.83 4.79
CA TYR A 104 12.47 0.91 3.37
C TYR A 104 11.02 0.48 3.14
N PHE A 105 10.15 1.48 3.08
CA PHE A 105 8.71 1.33 3.10
C PHE A 105 8.14 1.87 1.79
N SER A 106 7.22 1.13 1.19
CA SER A 106 6.49 1.56 0.00
C SER A 106 5.04 1.85 0.35
N SER A 107 4.46 2.88 -0.25
CA SER A 107 3.05 3.16 -0.12
C SER A 107 2.44 3.68 -1.42
N LEU A 108 1.37 3.01 -1.84
CA LEU A 108 0.55 3.37 -2.99
C LEU A 108 -0.80 3.88 -2.49
N ARG A 109 -1.13 5.12 -2.82
CA ARG A 109 -2.43 5.72 -2.57
C ARG A 109 -3.24 5.75 -3.85
N ILE A 110 -4.45 5.21 -3.82
CA ILE A 110 -5.40 5.25 -4.92
C ILE A 110 -6.60 6.10 -4.48
N ILE A 111 -6.92 7.14 -5.23
CA ILE A 111 -8.05 8.02 -4.95
C ILE A 111 -9.10 7.79 -6.05
N VAL A 112 -10.26 7.27 -5.66
CA VAL A 112 -11.36 6.91 -6.55
C VAL A 112 -12.49 7.92 -6.37
N LYS A 113 -12.93 8.53 -7.47
CA LYS A 113 -14.05 9.47 -7.51
C LYS A 113 -15.01 9.05 -8.63
N GLY A 114 -16.14 8.46 -8.25
CA GLY A 114 -17.03 7.84 -9.23
C GLY A 114 -16.37 6.62 -9.86
N VAL A 115 -16.16 6.65 -11.19
CA VAL A 115 -15.45 5.59 -11.92
C VAL A 115 -13.99 5.92 -12.19
N ASP A 116 -13.59 7.18 -12.05
CA ASP A 116 -12.23 7.62 -12.30
C ASP A 116 -11.37 7.38 -11.07
N PHE A 117 -10.08 7.11 -11.30
CA PHE A 117 -9.12 6.99 -10.22
C PHE A 117 -7.74 7.52 -10.60
N LEU A 118 -7.03 7.99 -9.57
CA LEU A 118 -5.63 8.39 -9.67
C LEU A 118 -4.79 7.64 -8.65
N CYS A 119 -3.51 7.50 -8.97
CA CYS A 119 -2.52 6.82 -8.15
C CYS A 119 -1.44 7.81 -7.73
N ARG A 120 -0.97 7.69 -6.50
CA ARG A 120 0.21 8.39 -5.99
C ARG A 120 1.08 7.42 -5.22
N PHE A 121 2.39 7.57 -5.34
CA PHE A 121 3.36 6.73 -4.67
C PHE A 121 4.25 7.55 -3.75
N LYS A 122 4.65 6.96 -2.63
CA LYS A 122 5.73 7.47 -1.78
C LYS A 122 6.57 6.30 -1.28
N GLY A 123 7.84 6.59 -1.00
CA GLY A 123 8.79 5.61 -0.49
C GLY A 123 9.67 6.17 0.61
N VAL A 124 10.07 5.32 1.55
CA VAL A 124 11.15 5.58 2.51
C VAL A 124 12.38 4.82 2.02
N TYR A 125 13.57 5.44 2.03
CA TYR A 125 14.81 4.84 1.52
C TYR A 125 15.81 4.68 2.66
N PRO A 126 16.59 3.57 2.67
CA PRO A 126 17.62 3.34 3.67
C PRO A 126 18.90 4.14 3.38
N ALA A 127 18.99 4.74 2.19
CA ALA A 127 20.13 5.51 1.68
C ALA A 127 19.72 6.96 1.39
N PRO A 128 20.66 7.91 1.34
CA PRO A 128 20.38 9.32 1.06
C PRO A 128 20.05 9.53 -0.43
N VAL A 129 18.84 9.13 -0.81
CA VAL A 129 18.25 9.37 -2.12
C VAL A 129 17.49 10.69 -2.09
N SER A 130 17.58 11.47 -3.18
CA SER A 130 16.89 12.76 -3.30
C SER A 130 16.27 12.96 -4.69
N ASN A 131 15.53 14.07 -4.85
CA ASN A 131 14.91 14.47 -6.12
C ASN A 131 14.00 13.39 -6.73
N CYS A 132 13.35 12.58 -5.89
CA CYS A 132 12.47 11.53 -6.36
C CYS A 132 11.30 12.13 -7.16
N LYS A 133 11.15 11.69 -8.39
CA LYS A 133 10.01 12.01 -9.26
C LYS A 133 9.45 10.70 -9.78
N ARG A 134 8.15 10.48 -9.60
CA ARG A 134 7.47 9.30 -10.12
C ARG A 134 6.45 9.66 -11.16
N ASN A 135 6.38 8.87 -12.22
CA ASN A 135 5.34 8.99 -13.23
C ASN A 135 4.60 7.67 -13.38
N ILE A 136 3.28 7.67 -13.18
CA ILE A 136 2.45 6.50 -13.45
C ILE A 136 2.41 6.25 -14.96
N ILE A 137 2.83 5.07 -15.40
CA ILE A 137 2.91 4.69 -16.81
C ILE A 137 1.86 3.64 -17.23
N ALA A 138 1.29 2.90 -16.26
CA ALA A 138 0.13 2.06 -16.48
C ALA A 138 -0.62 1.84 -15.17
N LYS A 139 -1.96 1.75 -15.22
CA LYS A 139 -2.77 1.46 -14.04
C LYS A 139 -4.06 0.73 -14.39
N LYS A 140 -4.46 -0.19 -13.51
CA LYS A 140 -5.74 -0.91 -13.58
C LYS A 140 -6.26 -1.19 -12.18
N LEU A 141 -7.55 -0.94 -11.98
CA LEU A 141 -8.27 -1.16 -10.74
C LEU A 141 -9.54 -1.94 -11.04
N VAL A 142 -9.69 -3.10 -10.39
CA VAL A 142 -10.85 -3.97 -10.55
C VAL A 142 -11.50 -4.16 -9.19
N PHE A 143 -12.77 -3.77 -9.05
CA PHE A 143 -13.56 -4.07 -7.86
C PHE A 143 -14.44 -5.29 -8.09
N LYS A 144 -14.63 -6.08 -7.05
CA LYS A 144 -15.60 -7.19 -7.08
C LYS A 144 -17.03 -6.64 -7.12
N ASP A 145 -17.30 -5.68 -6.25
CA ASP A 145 -18.63 -5.13 -6.03
C ASP A 145 -18.66 -3.65 -6.39
N ARG A 146 -19.78 -3.21 -6.98
CA ARG A 146 -19.97 -1.79 -7.35
C ARG A 146 -20.25 -0.91 -6.14
N GLU A 147 -20.89 -1.47 -5.11
CA GLU A 147 -21.37 -0.71 -3.97
C GLU A 147 -20.27 -0.55 -2.91
N ILE A 148 -19.88 0.69 -2.64
CA ILE A 148 -18.94 1.05 -1.58
C ILE A 148 -19.77 1.51 -0.36
N LYS A 149 -19.62 0.83 0.77
CA LYS A 149 -20.32 1.13 2.02
C LYS A 149 -19.37 1.04 3.20
N LYS A 150 -19.42 2.03 4.09
CA LYS A 150 -18.71 2.00 5.38
C LYS A 150 -19.07 0.75 6.18
N GLY A 151 -18.10 0.17 6.84
CA GLY A 151 -18.21 -1.09 7.59
C GLY A 151 -18.23 -2.36 6.73
N ARG A 152 -18.27 -2.26 5.39
CA ARG A 152 -18.20 -3.44 4.51
C ARG A 152 -16.77 -3.67 4.03
N ARG A 153 -16.45 -4.94 3.77
CA ARG A 153 -15.21 -5.34 3.13
C ARG A 153 -15.27 -5.03 1.64
N LEU A 154 -14.27 -4.31 1.15
CA LEU A 154 -14.05 -4.06 -0.27
C LEU A 154 -13.10 -5.14 -0.79
N PHE A 155 -13.45 -5.80 -1.89
CA PHE A 155 -12.55 -6.72 -2.57
C PHE A 155 -12.10 -6.12 -3.90
N ALA A 156 -10.79 -5.98 -4.08
CA ALA A 156 -10.24 -5.39 -5.29
C ALA A 156 -8.95 -6.07 -5.74
N TRP A 157 -8.64 -5.94 -7.03
CA TRP A 157 -7.34 -6.20 -7.61
C TRP A 157 -6.77 -4.91 -8.20
N VAL A 158 -5.49 -4.71 -8.01
CA VAL A 158 -4.74 -3.51 -8.39
C VAL A 158 -3.52 -3.92 -9.20
N SER A 159 -3.22 -3.20 -10.27
CA SER A 159 -1.93 -3.21 -10.94
C SER A 159 -1.54 -1.79 -11.30
N VAL A 160 -0.39 -1.32 -10.82
CA VAL A 160 0.15 0.00 -11.11
C VAL A 160 1.62 -0.15 -11.48
N GLU A 161 2.00 0.42 -12.62
CA GLU A 161 3.38 0.54 -13.07
C GLU A 161 3.77 2.03 -13.09
N PHE A 162 4.96 2.32 -12.60
CA PHE A 162 5.49 3.67 -12.56
C PHE A 162 6.98 3.70 -12.85
N GLU A 163 7.45 4.80 -13.44
CA GLU A 163 8.86 5.11 -13.54
C GLU A 163 9.23 6.03 -12.39
N GLU A 164 10.39 5.81 -11.80
CA GLU A 164 10.96 6.65 -10.75
C GLU A 164 12.32 7.14 -11.21
N THR A 165 12.47 8.46 -11.28
CA THR A 165 13.77 9.12 -11.39
C THR A 165 14.19 9.57 -10.00
N SER A 166 15.39 9.19 -9.56
CA SER A 166 15.93 9.60 -8.27
C SER A 166 17.43 9.90 -8.38
N THR A 167 17.97 10.66 -7.43
CA THR A 167 19.40 10.99 -7.37
C THR A 167 20.06 10.26 -6.21
N TYR A 168 21.11 9.50 -6.49
CA TYR A 168 21.96 8.85 -5.51
C TYR A 168 23.43 9.21 -5.77
N GLN A 169 24.14 9.69 -4.76
CA GLN A 169 25.54 10.14 -4.89
C GLN A 169 25.78 11.13 -6.05
N GLY A 170 24.79 11.99 -6.34
CA GLY A 170 24.84 12.98 -7.41
C GLY A 170 24.52 12.43 -8.82
N VAL A 171 24.26 11.13 -8.95
CA VAL A 171 23.87 10.49 -10.21
C VAL A 171 22.37 10.30 -10.24
N ALA A 172 21.73 10.76 -11.31
CA ALA A 172 20.31 10.54 -11.55
C ALA A 172 20.09 9.22 -12.29
N GLU A 173 19.22 8.37 -11.75
CA GLU A 173 18.85 7.09 -12.35
C GLU A 173 17.33 6.99 -12.48
N THR A 174 16.87 6.36 -13.56
CA THR A 174 15.45 6.07 -13.79
C THR A 174 15.24 4.56 -13.76
N SER A 175 14.32 4.11 -12.92
CA SER A 175 13.93 2.71 -12.79
C SER A 175 12.43 2.54 -12.97
N ARG A 176 12.01 1.36 -13.44
CA ARG A 176 10.59 1.02 -13.59
C ARG A 176 10.18 0.05 -12.49
N HIS A 177 9.03 0.34 -11.88
CA HIS A 177 8.49 -0.44 -10.78
C HIS A 177 7.04 -0.83 -11.03
N LYS A 178 6.63 -1.89 -10.36
CA LYS A 178 5.27 -2.42 -10.41
C LYS A 178 4.78 -2.78 -9.03
N ILE A 179 3.52 -2.44 -8.76
CA ILE A 179 2.76 -2.87 -7.59
C ILE A 179 1.52 -3.58 -8.10
N GLU A 180 1.38 -4.85 -7.77
CA GLU A 180 0.25 -5.67 -8.22
C GLU A 180 -0.23 -6.64 -7.14
N GLY A 181 -1.54 -6.78 -7.00
CA GLY A 181 -2.16 -7.84 -6.21
C GLY A 181 -3.58 -7.53 -5.79
N TYR A 182 -4.04 -8.26 -4.78
CA TYR A 182 -5.39 -8.17 -4.25
C TYR A 182 -5.41 -7.41 -2.93
N ILE A 183 -6.53 -6.76 -2.66
CA ILE A 183 -6.81 -6.09 -1.39
C ILE A 183 -8.21 -6.46 -0.88
N LYS A 184 -8.36 -6.51 0.44
CA LYS A 184 -9.60 -6.79 1.15
C LYS A 184 -9.88 -5.87 2.36
N PRO A 185 -9.63 -4.55 2.29
CA PRO A 185 -9.80 -3.66 3.44
C PRO A 185 -11.27 -3.56 3.85
N VAL A 186 -11.52 -3.25 5.13
CA VAL A 186 -12.82 -2.76 5.59
C VAL A 186 -12.89 -1.27 5.34
N VAL A 187 -13.95 -0.81 4.67
CA VAL A 187 -14.16 0.61 4.36
C VAL A 187 -14.54 1.37 5.63
N LYS A 188 -13.79 2.41 5.95
CA LYS A 188 -14.02 3.34 7.07
C LYS A 188 -14.85 4.56 6.64
#